data_AF-A0A7V4LDE4-F1
#
_entry.id   AF-A0A7V4LDE4-F1
#
_cell.length_a   1.000
_cell.length_b   1.000
_cell.length_c   1.000
_cell.angle_alpha   90.00
_cell.angle_beta   90.00
_cell.angle_gamma   90.00
#
_symmetry.space_group_name_H-M   'P 1'
#
loop_
_entity.id
_entity.type
_entity.pdbx_description
1 polymer ?
#
loop_
_entity_poly.entity_id
_entity_poly.type
_entity_poly.pdbx_seq_one_letter_code
_entity_poly.pdbx_strand_id
1 'polypeptide(L)'
;MQNLAHTVREWLESGKVDLFLGYKLVAGHPLPHGFSRENLEELPEIMVSPARYPLEKLAAEILAVKPELKIGLLGRDCNRRALQVLTLHNQVGPDRIDIL
;
A
#
# COMPACT_ATOMS: atom_id res chain seq x y z
N MET A 1 -18.88 -7.31 -8.12
CA MET A 1 -17.70 -6.41 -8.17
C MET A 1 -17.31 -6.14 -6.73
N GLN A 2 -16.21 -6.71 -6.24
CA GLN A 2 -15.71 -6.38 -4.90
C GLN A 2 -15.27 -4.91 -4.91
N ASN A 3 -15.76 -4.14 -3.94
CA ASN A 3 -15.41 -2.74 -3.78
C ASN A 3 -14.01 -2.67 -3.17
N LEU A 4 -13.04 -2.06 -3.87
CA LEU A 4 -11.65 -1.90 -3.41
C LEU A 4 -11.58 -1.37 -1.97
N ALA A 5 -12.40 -0.39 -1.63
CA ALA A 5 -12.46 0.18 -0.29
C ALA A 5 -12.89 -0.85 0.76
N HIS A 6 -13.78 -1.78 0.41
CA HIS A 6 -14.22 -2.84 1.31
C HIS A 6 -13.10 -3.84 1.59
N THR A 7 -12.40 -4.31 0.57
CA THR A 7 -11.28 -5.25 0.75
C THR A 7 -10.14 -4.63 1.54
N VAL A 8 -9.80 -3.37 1.28
CA VAL A 8 -8.78 -2.65 2.04
C VAL A 8 -9.22 -2.45 3.50
N ARG A 9 -10.49 -2.11 3.73
CA ARG A 9 -11.06 -2.03 5.08
C ARG A 9 -10.90 -3.36 5.82
N GLU A 10 -11.29 -4.47 5.21
CA GLU A 10 -11.17 -5.81 5.81
C GLU A 10 -9.71 -6.13 6.18
N TRP A 11 -8.75 -5.78 5.33
CA TRP A 11 -7.33 -6.03 5.60
C TRP A 11 -6.81 -5.21 6.78
N LEU A 12 -7.21 -3.95 6.88
CA LEU A 12 -6.86 -3.07 7.99
C LEU A 12 -7.53 -3.52 9.28
N GLU A 13 -8.84 -3.78 9.28
CA GLU A 13 -9.60 -4.19 10.46
C GLU A 13 -9.18 -5.57 10.98
N SER A 14 -8.90 -6.53 10.10
CA SER A 14 -8.38 -7.85 10.48
C SER A 14 -6.94 -7.83 10.99
N GLY A 15 -6.18 -6.77 10.70
CA GLY A 15 -4.76 -6.67 11.06
C GLY A 15 -3.87 -7.51 10.14
N LYS A 16 -4.37 -7.86 8.96
CA LYS A 16 -3.53 -8.43 7.91
C LYS A 16 -2.44 -7.44 7.52
N VAL A 17 -2.79 -6.16 7.40
CA VAL A 17 -1.87 -5.06 7.17
C VAL A 17 -2.14 -3.94 8.18
N ASP A 18 -1.08 -3.24 8.59
CA ASP A 18 -1.16 -2.08 9.48
C ASP A 18 -1.37 -0.78 8.70
N LEU A 19 -0.85 -0.73 7.46
CA LEU A 19 -0.91 0.39 6.54
C LEU A 19 -1.20 -0.12 5.14
N PHE A 20 -2.09 0.54 4.40
CA PHE A 20 -2.33 0.26 2.98
C PHE A 20 -1.94 1.47 2.12
N LEU A 21 -1.04 1.27 1.17
CA LEU A 21 -0.62 2.30 0.22
C LEU A 21 -1.45 2.21 -1.06
N GLY A 22 -2.19 3.29 -1.33
CA GLY A 22 -3.00 3.44 -2.54
C GLY A 22 -2.95 4.86 -3.06
N TYR A 23 -3.99 5.25 -3.80
CA TYR A 23 -4.16 6.61 -4.29
C TYR A 23 -5.43 7.24 -3.75
N LYS A 24 -5.36 8.54 -3.50
CA LYS A 24 -6.50 9.40 -3.19
C LYS A 24 -6.43 10.65 -4.06
N LEU A 25 -7.58 11.22 -4.39
CA LEU A 25 -7.67 12.44 -5.17
C LEU A 25 -7.48 13.64 -4.24
N VAL A 26 -6.38 14.37 -4.39
CA VAL A 26 -6.05 15.55 -3.59
C VAL A 26 -5.87 16.71 -4.55
N ALA A 27 -6.69 17.75 -4.40
CA ALA A 27 -6.70 18.93 -5.28
C ALA A 27 -6.74 18.59 -6.79
N GLY A 28 -7.52 17.56 -7.18
CA GLY A 28 -7.64 17.14 -8.58
C GLY A 28 -6.58 16.13 -9.06
N HIS A 29 -5.59 15.79 -8.22
CA HIS A 29 -4.49 14.90 -8.60
C HIS A 29 -4.52 13.59 -7.81
N PRO A 30 -4.31 12.43 -8.46
CA PRO A 30 -4.17 11.16 -7.75
C PRO A 30 -2.79 11.10 -7.09
N LEU A 31 -2.75 11.32 -5.78
CA LEU A 31 -1.51 11.28 -4.99
C LEU A 31 -1.41 9.98 -4.20
N PRO A 32 -0.18 9.46 -3.95
CA PRO A 32 0.02 8.37 -3.01
C PRO A 32 -0.54 8.73 -1.64
N HIS A 33 -1.30 7.82 -1.06
CA HIS A 33 -1.90 8.01 0.25
C HIS A 33 -1.84 6.72 1.07
N GLY A 34 -1.60 6.87 2.37
CA GLY A 34 -1.56 5.78 3.33
C GLY A 34 -2.87 5.68 4.09
N PHE A 35 -3.57 4.57 3.94
CA PHE A 35 -4.78 4.25 4.69
C PHE A 35 -4.42 3.34 5.86
N SER A 36 -4.96 3.64 7.03
CA SER A 36 -4.68 2.96 8.30
C SER A 36 -5.98 2.81 9.09
N ARG A 37 -5.91 2.13 10.24
CA ARG A 37 -7.04 2.06 11.17
C ARG A 37 -7.45 3.42 11.75
N GLU A 38 -6.55 4.41 11.70
CA GLU A 38 -6.77 5.74 12.27
C GLU A 38 -7.57 6.66 11.32
N ASN A 39 -7.67 6.32 10.03
CA ASN A 39 -8.33 7.14 9.01
C ASN A 39 -9.21 6.32 8.04
N LEU A 40 -9.95 5.34 8.57
CA LEU A 40 -10.84 4.47 7.79
C LEU A 40 -11.96 5.22 7.07
N GLU A 41 -12.32 6.41 7.53
CA GLU A 41 -13.27 7.32 6.91
C GLU A 41 -12.80 7.84 5.54
N GLU A 42 -11.49 7.82 5.27
CA GLU A 42 -10.92 8.24 3.99
C GLU A 42 -10.95 7.12 2.93
N LEU A 43 -11.17 5.86 3.34
CA LEU A 43 -11.20 4.71 2.42
C LEU A 43 -12.20 4.81 1.26
N PRO A 44 -13.40 5.42 1.40
CA PRO A 44 -14.29 5.62 0.26
C PRO A 44 -13.67 6.45 -0.87
N GLU A 45 -12.62 7.23 -0.59
CA GLU A 45 -11.89 8.05 -1.57
C GLU A 45 -10.73 7.30 -2.25
N ILE A 46 -10.48 6.04 -1.87
CA ILE A 46 -9.44 5.22 -2.49
C ILE A 46 -9.76 5.01 -3.96
N MET A 47 -8.74 5.16 -4.80
CA MET A 47 -8.88 4.98 -6.24
C MET A 47 -7.73 4.18 -6.85
N VAL A 48 -8.03 3.53 -7.97
CA VAL A 48 -7.02 3.02 -8.88
C VAL A 48 -6.61 4.16 -9.80
N SER A 49 -5.30 4.42 -9.88
CA SER A 49 -4.76 5.47 -10.73
C SER A 49 -3.77 4.90 -11.74
N PRO A 50 -3.77 5.38 -13.01
CA PRO A 50 -2.71 5.07 -13.95
C PRO A 50 -1.38 5.71 -13.55
N ALA A 51 -1.36 6.66 -12.61
CA ALA A 51 -0.16 7.33 -12.13
C ALA A 51 0.93 6.32 -11.72
N ARG A 52 2.18 6.65 -12.05
CA ARG A 52 3.33 5.73 -11.91
C ARG A 52 4.19 6.07 -10.69
N TYR A 53 3.55 6.37 -9.57
CA TYR A 53 4.29 6.58 -8.33
C TYR A 53 4.89 5.24 -7.86
N PRO A 54 6.15 5.23 -7.40
CA PRO A 54 6.83 4.02 -6.95
C PRO A 54 6.37 3.65 -5.54
N LEU A 55 5.15 3.14 -5.40
CA LEU A 55 4.55 2.79 -4.11
C LEU A 55 5.41 1.77 -3.35
N GLU A 56 6.06 0.84 -4.05
CA GLU A 56 6.98 -0.13 -3.44
C GLU A 56 8.21 0.52 -2.79
N LYS A 57 8.71 1.63 -3.34
CA LYS A 57 9.81 2.38 -2.73
C LYS A 57 9.34 3.14 -1.50
N LEU A 58 8.15 3.75 -1.57
CA LEU A 58 7.55 4.40 -0.41
C LEU A 58 7.34 3.39 0.74
N ALA A 59 6.87 2.18 0.42
CA ALA A 59 6.75 1.11 1.40
C ALA A 59 8.11 0.72 2.01
N ALA A 60 9.15 0.60 1.18
CA ALA A 60 10.50 0.30 1.66
C ALA A 60 11.05 1.39 2.60
N GLU A 61 10.88 2.67 2.26
CA GLU A 61 11.29 3.79 3.12
C GLU A 61 10.53 3.77 4.46
N ILE A 62 9.23 3.45 4.45
CA ILE A 62 8.44 3.32 5.68
C ILE A 62 8.95 2.16 6.53
N LEU A 63 9.22 1.00 5.92
CA LEU A 63 9.74 -0.18 6.62
C LEU A 63 11.17 0.01 7.11
N ALA A 64 11.97 0.86 6.47
CA ALA A 64 13.31 1.21 6.95
C ALA A 64 13.24 1.96 8.30
N VAL A 65 12.18 2.76 8.51
CA VAL A 65 11.94 3.49 9.77
C VAL A 65 11.17 2.65 10.79
N LYS A 66 10.17 1.86 10.32
CA LYS A 66 9.27 1.04 11.13
C LYS A 66 9.21 -0.40 10.59
N PRO A 67 10.24 -1.23 10.83
CA PRO A 67 10.38 -2.56 10.23
C PRO A 67 9.34 -3.58 10.71
N GLU A 68 8.64 -3.29 11.80
CA GLU A 68 7.60 -4.13 12.38
C GLU A 68 6.29 -4.10 11.59
N LEU A 69 6.04 -3.05 10.80
CA LEU A 69 4.78 -2.86 10.09
C LEU A 69 4.57 -3.92 8.99
N LYS A 70 3.30 -4.22 8.73
CA LYS A 70 2.83 -4.92 7.53
C LYS A 70 2.16 -3.92 6.60
N ILE A 71 2.64 -3.84 5.36
CA ILE A 71 2.16 -2.86 4.39
C ILE A 71 1.38 -3.57 3.28
N GLY A 72 0.11 -3.18 3.08
CA GLY A 72 -0.67 -3.49 1.90
C GLY A 72 -0.35 -2.51 0.78
N LEU A 73 -0.35 -2.97 -0.47
CA LEU A 73 0.02 -2.15 -1.61
C LEU A 73 -0.92 -2.41 -2.79
N LEU A 74 -1.46 -1.35 -3.38
CA LEU A 74 -2.22 -1.48 -4.62
C LEU A 74 -1.25 -1.80 -5.76
N GLY A 75 -1.23 -3.05 -6.20
CA GLY A 75 -0.23 -3.52 -7.14
C GLY A 75 -0.70 -3.62 -8.59
N ARG A 76 0.28 -3.54 -9.48
CA ARG A 76 0.22 -3.98 -10.88
C ARG A 76 1.31 -5.03 -11.11
N ASP A 77 1.25 -5.78 -12.20
CA ASP A 77 2.22 -6.85 -12.53
C ASP A 77 3.70 -6.43 -12.45
N CYS A 78 4.01 -5.13 -12.61
CA CYS A 78 5.36 -4.59 -12.46
C CYS A 78 5.85 -4.48 -11.00
N ASN A 79 4.96 -4.31 -10.02
CA ASN A 79 5.34 -4.10 -8.61
C ASN A 79 5.93 -5.37 -7.99
N ARG A 80 5.51 -6.56 -8.43
CA ARG A 80 6.03 -7.84 -7.92
C ARG A 80 7.54 -8.01 -8.21
N ARG A 81 8.01 -7.62 -9.39
CA ARG A 81 9.44 -7.70 -9.76
C ARG A 81 10.28 -6.70 -8.96
N ALA A 82 9.78 -5.48 -8.78
CA ALA A 82 10.47 -4.47 -8.00
C ALA A 82 10.61 -4.89 -6.52
N LEU A 83 9.55 -5.46 -5.94
CA LEU A 83 9.58 -6.00 -4.57
C LEU A 83 10.59 -7.13 -4.41
N GLN A 84 10.69 -8.05 -5.38
CA GLN A 84 11.72 -9.10 -5.35
C GLN A 84 13.14 -8.53 -5.28
N VAL A 85 13.42 -7.48 -6.07
CA VAL A 85 14.73 -6.80 -6.04
C VAL A 85 14.96 -6.15 -4.67
N LEU A 86 13.98 -5.44 -4.12
CA LEU A 86 14.09 -4.79 -2.80
C LEU A 86 14.33 -5.80 -1.68
N THR A 87 13.66 -6.95 -1.72
CA THR A 87 13.87 -8.05 -0.76
C THR A 87 15.24 -8.69 -0.91
N LEU A 88 15.72 -8.93 -2.14
CA LEU A 88 17.08 -9.44 -2.38
C LEU A 88 18.16 -8.50 -1.83
N HIS A 89 17.90 -7.19 -1.86
CA HIS A 89 18.79 -6.18 -1.29
C HIS A 89 18.57 -5.92 0.22
N ASN A 90 17.81 -6.77 0.92
CA ASN A 90 17.46 -6.64 2.35
C ASN A 90 16.81 -5.30 2.72
N GLN A 91 16.22 -4.59 1.76
CA GLN A 91 15.52 -3.32 2.00
C GLN A 91 14.09 -3.55 2.50
N VAL A 92 13.53 -4.73 2.23
CA VAL A 92 12.19 -5.14 2.66
C VAL A 92 12.26 -6.59 3.12
N GLY A 93 11.80 -6.86 4.35
CA GLY A 93 11.71 -8.24 4.84
C GLY A 93 10.76 -9.08 3.96
N PRO A 94 11.07 -10.35 3.69
CA PRO A 94 10.11 -11.25 3.08
C PRO A 94 8.84 -11.27 3.95
N ASP A 95 7.68 -11.17 3.33
CA ASP A 95 6.36 -11.16 4.00
C ASP A 95 5.96 -9.87 4.74
N ARG A 96 6.66 -8.76 4.51
CA ARG A 96 6.26 -7.43 5.03
C ARG A 96 5.31 -6.67 4.14
N ILE A 97 5.21 -7.05 2.86
CA ILE A 97 4.38 -6.35 1.88
C ILE A 97 3.40 -7.34 1.23
N ASP A 98 2.11 -7.05 1.36
CA ASP A 98 1.03 -7.75 0.68
C ASP A 98 0.49 -6.91 -0.48
N ILE A 99 0.33 -7.52 -1.65
CA ILE A 99 -0.19 -6.84 -2.84
C ILE A 99 -1.67 -7.17 -3.02
N LEU A 100 -2.49 -6.14 -3.23
CA LEU A 100 -3.90 -6.26 -3.65
C LEU A 100 -4.06 -5.94 -5.13
#